data_AF-A0A6S7HH68-F1
#
_entry.id   AF-A0A6S7HH68-F1
#
_cell.length_a   1.000
_cell.length_b   1.000
_cell.length_c   1.000
_cell.angle_alpha   90.00
_cell.angle_beta   90.00
_cell.angle_gamma   90.00
#
_symmetry.space_group_name_H-M   'P 1'
#
loop_
_entity.id
_entity.type
_entity.pdbx_description
1 polymer ?
#
loop_
_entity_poly.entity_id
_entity_poly.type
_entity_poly.pdbx_seq_one_letter_code
_entity_poly.pdbx_strand_id
1 'polypeptide(L)'
;MDYSNMPLEEKRSYYLCGNDYVTLDQVLSWPDYVKERHWSFTREGWLKKDSEFTTDNDHINRKVSLWRGDITRLEIDAIVNAANKSLVGGIATSVSFWPAARTVDDCIHRAAGKELLEECRKWNGCDIGDAKITSDVIHTVAPLFEEERLLESCHNSSLRLVKEHELSSV
;
A
#
# COMPACT_ATOMS: atom_id res chain seq x y z
N MET A 1 -9.12 -6.67 19.84
CA MET A 1 -8.15 -7.75 20.12
C MET A 1 -6.78 -7.25 19.73
N ASP A 2 -5.72 -7.69 20.41
CA ASP A 2 -4.34 -7.37 19.99
C ASP A 2 -3.89 -8.43 18.97
N TYR A 3 -3.78 -8.03 17.70
CA TYR A 3 -3.31 -8.91 16.63
C TYR A 3 -1.79 -8.93 16.51
N SER A 4 -1.07 -7.96 17.08
CA SER A 4 0.37 -7.79 16.82
C SER A 4 1.21 -8.99 17.25
N ASN A 5 0.78 -9.72 18.28
CA ASN A 5 1.48 -10.89 18.81
C ASN A 5 0.84 -12.24 18.43
N MET A 6 -0.19 -12.23 17.57
CA MET A 6 -0.91 -13.44 17.18
C MET A 6 -0.11 -14.23 16.10
N PRO A 7 0.02 -15.56 16.21
CA PRO A 7 0.62 -16.39 15.16
C PRO A 7 -0.09 -16.20 13.82
N LEU A 8 0.65 -16.17 12.71
CA LEU A 8 0.08 -15.91 11.37
C LEU A 8 -1.05 -16.88 11.00
N GLU A 9 -0.91 -18.15 11.34
CA GLU A 9 -1.93 -19.16 11.06
C GLU A 9 -3.23 -18.90 11.85
N GLU A 10 -3.13 -18.35 13.05
CA GLU A 10 -4.29 -17.92 13.81
C GLU A 10 -4.89 -16.62 13.24
N LYS A 11 -4.04 -15.66 12.84
CA LYS A 11 -4.49 -14.40 12.18
C LYS A 11 -5.36 -14.68 10.95
N ARG A 12 -4.97 -15.65 10.12
CA ARG A 12 -5.72 -16.05 8.91
C ARG A 12 -7.16 -16.46 9.18
N SER A 13 -7.47 -16.98 10.37
CA SER A 13 -8.85 -17.30 10.76
C SER A 13 -9.76 -16.07 10.92
N TYR A 14 -9.16 -14.88 11.09
CA TYR A 14 -9.86 -13.60 11.23
C TYR A 14 -9.92 -12.78 9.95
N TYR A 15 -9.27 -13.21 8.86
CA TYR A 15 -9.29 -12.47 7.61
C TYR A 15 -10.71 -12.45 7.01
N LEU A 16 -11.22 -11.24 6.73
CA LEU A 16 -12.55 -11.09 6.12
C LEU A 16 -12.62 -11.62 4.68
N CYS A 17 -11.48 -11.77 3.99
CA CYS A 17 -11.41 -12.40 2.69
C CYS A 17 -11.42 -13.95 2.77
N GLY A 18 -11.45 -14.55 3.96
CA GLY A 18 -11.33 -16.00 4.12
C GLY A 18 -10.00 -16.49 3.54
N ASN A 19 -10.05 -17.49 2.66
CA ASN A 19 -8.87 -18.08 2.03
C ASN A 19 -8.40 -17.37 0.74
N ASP A 20 -9.02 -16.23 0.38
CA ASP A 20 -8.68 -15.47 -0.83
C ASP A 20 -7.47 -14.52 -0.65
N TYR A 21 -6.72 -14.64 0.46
CA TYR A 21 -5.51 -13.84 0.68
C TYR A 21 -4.39 -14.25 -0.30
N VAL A 22 -3.49 -13.31 -0.55
CA VAL A 22 -2.34 -13.47 -1.44
C VAL A 22 -1.08 -13.31 -0.62
N THR A 23 -0.28 -14.37 -0.53
CA THR A 23 0.96 -14.37 0.24
C THR A 23 2.09 -13.69 -0.55
N LEU A 24 3.11 -13.20 0.16
CA LEU A 24 4.24 -12.54 -0.48
C LEU A 24 4.96 -13.42 -1.52
N ASP A 25 5.04 -14.74 -1.30
CA ASP A 25 5.66 -15.69 -2.23
C ASP A 25 4.87 -15.87 -3.55
N GLN A 26 3.57 -15.54 -3.55
CA GLN A 26 2.75 -15.53 -4.75
C GLN A 26 2.91 -14.25 -5.59
N VAL A 27 3.54 -13.22 -5.03
CA VAL A 27 3.79 -11.94 -5.71
C VAL A 27 5.16 -11.98 -6.38
N LEU A 28 5.16 -12.06 -7.71
CA LEU A 28 6.40 -12.11 -8.49
C LEU A 28 7.23 -10.84 -8.33
N SER A 29 8.53 -11.03 -8.08
CA SER A 29 9.52 -9.96 -8.22
C SER A 29 9.53 -9.42 -9.65
N TRP A 30 10.01 -8.20 -9.86
CA TRP A 30 10.05 -7.59 -11.17
C TRP A 30 10.74 -8.46 -12.26
N PRO A 31 11.92 -9.07 -12.02
CA PRO A 31 12.53 -9.99 -12.97
C PRO A 31 11.64 -11.18 -13.36
N ASP A 32 10.96 -11.79 -12.37
CA ASP A 32 10.12 -12.97 -12.59
C ASP A 32 8.83 -12.59 -13.32
N TYR A 33 8.23 -11.46 -12.95
CA TYR A 33 7.05 -10.89 -13.59
C TYR A 33 7.28 -10.64 -15.10
N VAL A 34 8.43 -10.06 -15.43
CA VAL A 34 8.87 -9.77 -16.79
C VAL A 34 9.09 -11.06 -17.59
N LYS A 35 9.77 -12.02 -16.98
CA LYS A 35 10.07 -13.32 -17.58
C LYS A 35 8.80 -14.10 -17.91
N GLU A 36 7.84 -14.15 -16.98
CA GLU A 36 6.58 -14.87 -17.16
C GLU A 36 5.73 -14.29 -18.30
N ARG A 37 5.74 -12.96 -18.48
CA ARG A 37 5.00 -12.30 -19.57
C ARG A 37 5.75 -12.24 -20.88
N HIS A 38 6.92 -12.85 -20.97
CA HIS A 38 7.80 -12.81 -22.14
C HIS A 38 8.08 -11.37 -22.63
N TRP A 39 8.15 -10.39 -21.72
CA TRP A 39 8.49 -9.03 -22.10
C TRP A 39 9.99 -8.95 -22.40
N SER A 40 10.33 -8.71 -23.66
CA SER A 40 11.69 -8.31 -24.05
C SER A 40 11.90 -6.80 -23.84
N PHE A 41 12.70 -6.44 -22.84
CA PHE A 41 13.23 -5.09 -22.72
C PHE A 41 14.45 -4.98 -23.65
N THR A 42 14.24 -4.68 -24.92
CA THR A 42 15.35 -4.21 -25.74
C THR A 42 15.80 -2.86 -25.18
N ARG A 43 17.11 -2.73 -24.96
CA ARG A 43 17.79 -1.56 -24.36
C ARG A 43 17.44 -0.22 -25.00
N GLU A 44 16.87 -0.22 -26.21
CA GLU A 44 16.76 0.93 -27.09
C GLU A 44 15.42 1.69 -27.03
N GLY A 45 14.42 1.19 -26.28
CA GLY A 45 13.06 1.75 -26.35
C GLY A 45 12.61 2.64 -25.18
N TRP A 46 13.02 2.34 -23.94
CA TRP A 46 12.36 2.86 -22.73
C TRP A 46 13.27 3.68 -21.81
N LEU A 47 14.57 3.38 -21.81
CA LEU A 47 15.56 4.19 -21.10
C LEU A 47 16.04 5.28 -22.04
N LYS A 48 15.92 6.54 -21.60
CA LYS A 48 16.58 7.66 -22.29
C LYS A 48 18.07 7.34 -22.38
N LYS A 49 18.71 7.67 -23.52
CA LYS A 49 20.16 7.47 -23.72
C LYS A 49 21.02 8.06 -22.59
N ASP A 50 20.53 9.09 -21.92
CA ASP A 50 21.19 9.78 -20.81
C ASP A 50 20.62 9.40 -19.42
N SER A 51 19.93 8.26 -19.31
CA SER A 51 19.40 7.82 -18.01
C SER A 51 20.51 7.42 -17.06
N GLU A 52 20.41 7.89 -15.82
CA GLU A 52 21.28 7.46 -14.71
C GLU A 52 20.97 6.04 -14.22
N PHE A 53 19.84 5.46 -14.65
CA PHE A 53 19.39 4.13 -14.22
C PHE A 53 19.82 3.03 -15.20
N THR A 54 20.23 1.89 -14.66
CA THR A 54 20.61 0.71 -15.43
C THR A 54 19.59 -0.42 -15.27
N THR A 55 19.45 -1.28 -16.28
CA THR A 55 18.52 -2.43 -16.25
C THR A 55 19.05 -3.64 -15.47
N ASP A 56 20.34 -3.66 -15.16
CA ASP A 56 21.07 -4.80 -14.60
C ASP A 56 21.23 -4.76 -13.07
N ASN A 57 20.48 -3.89 -12.38
CA ASN A 57 20.47 -3.84 -10.92
C ASN A 57 19.60 -4.95 -10.31
N ASP A 58 20.07 -6.19 -10.41
CA ASP A 58 19.38 -7.39 -9.92
C ASP A 58 19.01 -7.31 -8.43
N HIS A 59 19.82 -6.61 -7.62
CA HIS A 59 19.55 -6.42 -6.20
C HIS A 59 18.30 -5.57 -5.94
N ILE A 60 18.12 -4.44 -6.65
CA ILE A 60 16.92 -3.60 -6.54
C ILE A 60 15.74 -4.25 -7.26
N ASN A 61 15.97 -4.85 -8.43
CA ASN A 61 14.92 -5.49 -9.22
C ASN A 61 14.21 -6.59 -8.43
N ARG A 62 14.92 -7.36 -7.60
CA ARG A 62 14.31 -8.38 -6.73
C ARG A 62 13.53 -7.83 -5.53
N LYS A 63 13.63 -6.53 -5.24
CA LYS A 63 12.96 -5.86 -4.11
C LYS A 63 11.67 -5.14 -4.50
N VAL A 64 11.33 -5.10 -5.79
CA VAL A 64 10.14 -4.44 -6.30
C VAL A 64 9.29 -5.42 -7.08
N SER A 65 7.98 -5.27 -6.96
CA SER A 65 7.00 -6.13 -7.62
C SER A 65 5.92 -5.27 -8.27
N LEU A 66 5.45 -5.69 -9.44
CA LEU A 66 4.24 -5.14 -10.04
C LEU A 66 3.12 -6.14 -9.83
N TRP A 67 2.10 -5.74 -9.07
CA TRP A 67 0.97 -6.59 -8.76
C TRP A 67 -0.36 -5.88 -9.04
N ARG A 68 -1.32 -6.62 -9.59
CA ARG A 68 -2.65 -6.12 -9.90
C ARG A 68 -3.69 -6.97 -9.19
N GLY A 69 -4.36 -6.39 -8.21
CA GLY A 69 -5.42 -7.03 -7.46
C GLY A 69 -6.02 -6.09 -6.42
N ASP A 70 -6.78 -6.65 -5.49
CA ASP A 70 -7.35 -5.93 -4.35
C ASP A 70 -6.32 -5.89 -3.21
N ILE A 71 -5.75 -4.71 -2.94
CA ILE A 71 -4.66 -4.52 -1.97
C ILE A 71 -5.01 -5.06 -0.58
N THR A 72 -6.30 -5.11 -0.22
CA THR A 72 -6.74 -5.62 1.09
C THR A 72 -6.61 -7.15 1.23
N ARG A 73 -6.17 -7.84 0.18
CA ARG A 73 -5.93 -9.29 0.17
C ARG A 73 -4.45 -9.64 0.30
N LEU A 74 -3.53 -8.67 0.23
CA LEU A 74 -2.11 -8.92 0.37
C LEU A 74 -1.77 -9.26 1.83
N GLU A 75 -1.18 -10.42 2.06
CA GLU A 75 -0.60 -10.82 3.35
C GLU A 75 0.88 -10.38 3.37
N ILE A 76 1.09 -9.10 3.70
CA ILE A 76 2.38 -8.42 3.83
C ILE A 76 2.41 -7.60 5.13
N ASP A 77 3.57 -7.05 5.50
CA ASP A 77 3.73 -6.38 6.80
C ASP A 77 2.91 -5.10 6.92
N ALA A 78 2.79 -4.32 5.85
CA ALA A 78 1.87 -3.19 5.80
C ALA A 78 1.36 -2.94 4.38
N ILE A 79 0.17 -2.36 4.26
CA ILE A 79 -0.31 -1.75 3.01
C ILE A 79 -0.41 -0.24 3.16
N VAL A 80 -0.21 0.49 2.06
CA VAL A 80 -0.38 1.95 2.05
C VAL A 80 -1.79 2.33 1.62
N ASN A 81 -2.47 3.09 2.45
CA ASN A 81 -3.77 3.69 2.18
C ASN A 81 -3.61 5.12 1.62
N ALA A 82 -4.27 5.39 0.49
CA ALA A 82 -4.50 6.74 -0.01
C ALA A 82 -5.64 7.40 0.77
N ALA A 83 -5.32 7.92 1.94
CA ALA A 83 -6.27 8.43 2.91
C ALA A 83 -6.64 9.91 2.67
N ASN A 84 -7.74 10.34 3.29
CA ASN A 84 -8.08 11.76 3.39
C ASN A 84 -7.51 12.38 4.68
N LYS A 85 -7.46 13.73 4.77
CA LYS A 85 -6.92 14.47 5.93
C LYS A 85 -7.47 14.04 7.29
N SER A 86 -8.71 13.58 7.35
CA SER A 86 -9.33 13.19 8.62
C SER A 86 -8.86 11.81 9.12
N LEU A 87 -8.35 10.96 8.22
CA LEU A 87 -8.05 9.54 8.47
C LEU A 87 -9.26 8.67 8.87
N VAL A 88 -10.48 9.21 8.86
CA VAL A 88 -11.70 8.53 9.35
C VAL A 88 -12.39 7.72 8.23
N GLY A 89 -11.69 7.41 7.13
CA GLY A 89 -12.29 6.76 5.97
C GLY A 89 -13.34 7.61 5.26
N GLY A 90 -13.83 7.15 4.11
CA GLY A 90 -14.91 7.78 3.35
C GLY A 90 -16.31 7.55 3.90
N ILE A 91 -16.57 7.81 5.19
CA ILE A 91 -17.95 7.90 5.72
C ILE A 91 -18.13 9.01 6.78
N ALA A 92 -17.64 10.22 6.50
CA ALA A 92 -18.01 11.42 7.27
C ALA A 92 -18.38 12.65 6.43
N THR A 93 -18.38 12.56 5.10
CA THR A 93 -18.92 13.63 4.24
C THR A 93 -19.93 13.07 3.26
N SER A 94 -21.19 13.39 3.54
CA SER A 94 -22.33 13.23 2.67
C SER A 94 -22.05 13.74 1.25
N VAL A 95 -21.65 12.84 0.35
CA VAL A 95 -22.05 12.88 -1.07
C VAL A 95 -22.13 11.45 -1.56
N SER A 96 -23.26 10.82 -1.24
CA SER A 96 -23.77 9.61 -1.87
C SER A 96 -24.12 9.84 -3.35
N PHE A 97 -23.21 10.41 -4.16
CA PHE A 97 -23.46 10.71 -5.57
C PHE A 97 -22.86 9.68 -6.53
N TRP A 98 -22.07 8.73 -6.04
CA TRP A 98 -21.64 7.58 -6.85
C TRP A 98 -21.76 6.26 -6.07
N PRO A 99 -22.92 5.57 -6.15
CA PRO A 99 -23.20 4.35 -5.37
C PRO A 99 -22.27 3.16 -5.62
N ALA A 100 -21.32 3.25 -6.57
CA ALA A 100 -20.46 2.16 -7.00
C ALA A 100 -18.94 2.43 -6.89
N ALA A 101 -18.50 3.60 -6.44
CA ALA A 101 -17.10 4.01 -6.45
C ALA A 101 -16.57 3.72 -5.06
N ARG A 102 -15.99 2.53 -4.93
CA ARG A 102 -15.25 2.15 -3.74
C ARG A 102 -13.82 2.67 -3.92
N THR A 103 -13.46 3.65 -3.10
CA THR A 103 -12.06 4.08 -3.03
C THR A 103 -11.23 2.99 -2.36
N VAL A 104 -9.90 3.04 -2.51
CA VAL A 104 -9.01 2.11 -1.80
C VAL A 104 -9.15 2.27 -0.28
N ASP A 105 -9.32 3.51 0.19
CA ASP A 105 -9.58 3.87 1.59
C ASP A 105 -10.82 3.16 2.13
N ASP A 106 -11.93 3.20 1.39
CA ASP A 106 -13.15 2.50 1.80
C ASP A 106 -12.99 0.97 1.80
N CYS A 107 -12.22 0.42 0.87
CA CYS A 107 -11.93 -1.01 0.85
C CYS A 107 -11.13 -1.43 2.08
N ILE A 108 -10.07 -0.68 2.40
CA ILE A 108 -9.21 -0.94 3.55
C ILE A 108 -10.01 -0.85 4.85
N HIS A 109 -10.79 0.22 5.07
CA HIS A 109 -11.62 0.34 6.27
C HIS A 109 -12.67 -0.77 6.40
N ARG A 110 -13.27 -1.22 5.30
CA ARG A 110 -14.20 -2.35 5.34
C ARG A 110 -13.50 -3.68 5.62
N ALA A 111 -12.30 -3.89 5.08
CA ALA A 111 -11.55 -5.12 5.25
C ALA A 111 -10.92 -5.24 6.64
N ALA A 112 -10.42 -4.13 7.20
CA ALA A 112 -9.80 -4.08 8.53
C ALA A 112 -10.83 -4.06 9.68
N GLY A 113 -12.06 -3.62 9.40
CA GLY A 113 -13.12 -3.54 10.40
C GLY A 113 -13.12 -2.24 11.22
N LYS A 114 -13.95 -2.21 12.25
CA LYS A 114 -14.23 -1.00 13.05
C LYS A 114 -13.04 -0.59 13.91
N GLU A 115 -12.17 -1.53 14.27
CA GLU A 115 -11.01 -1.35 15.12
C GLU A 115 -10.01 -0.37 14.48
N LEU A 116 -9.80 -0.45 13.16
CA LEU A 116 -8.98 0.50 12.41
C LEU A 116 -9.53 1.92 12.53
N LEU A 117 -10.85 2.09 12.39
CA LEU A 117 -11.51 3.39 12.52
C LEU A 117 -11.36 3.97 13.93
N GLU A 118 -11.49 3.13 14.95
CA GLU A 118 -11.28 3.52 16.36
C GLU A 118 -9.83 3.93 16.62
N GLU A 119 -8.86 3.28 16.00
CA GLU A 119 -7.47 3.67 16.05
C GLU A 119 -7.26 5.02 15.37
N CYS A 120 -7.69 5.19 14.11
CA CYS A 120 -7.59 6.44 13.36
C CYS A 120 -8.20 7.65 14.10
N ARG A 121 -9.33 7.46 14.80
CA ARG A 121 -9.99 8.54 15.58
C ARG A 121 -9.14 9.08 16.73
N LYS A 122 -8.14 8.33 17.21
CA LYS A 122 -7.19 8.81 18.23
C LYS A 122 -6.20 9.82 17.66
N TRP A 123 -6.07 9.88 16.34
CA TRP A 123 -5.19 10.79 15.63
C TRP A 123 -5.97 12.04 15.24
N ASN A 124 -5.33 13.20 15.34
CA ASN A 124 -5.93 14.47 14.93
C ASN A 124 -5.77 14.72 13.42
N GLY A 125 -6.13 13.73 12.59
CA GLY A 125 -5.92 13.74 11.13
C GLY A 125 -4.47 13.53 10.69
N CYS A 126 -4.16 13.78 9.42
CA CYS A 126 -2.81 13.76 8.84
C CYS A 126 -2.63 14.93 7.86
N ASP A 127 -1.43 15.51 7.82
CA ASP A 127 -1.09 16.58 6.90
C ASP A 127 -0.83 16.04 5.49
N ILE A 128 -1.01 16.89 4.47
CA ILE A 128 -0.74 16.51 3.08
C ILE A 128 0.76 16.25 2.91
N GLY A 129 1.12 15.13 2.28
CA GLY A 129 2.51 14.71 2.11
C GLY A 129 3.09 13.97 3.32
N ASP A 130 2.33 13.83 4.42
CA ASP A 130 2.75 13.08 5.60
C ASP A 130 2.00 11.75 5.71
N ALA A 131 2.54 10.85 6.53
CA ALA A 131 2.01 9.51 6.74
C ALA A 131 1.94 9.15 8.23
N LYS A 132 0.98 8.28 8.56
CA LYS A 132 0.72 7.77 9.91
C LYS A 132 0.44 6.28 9.83
N ILE A 133 1.01 5.50 10.75
CA ILE A 133 0.82 4.06 10.78
C ILE A 133 -0.10 3.68 11.93
N THR A 134 -1.21 3.02 11.58
CA THR A 134 -1.94 2.16 12.52
C THR A 134 -1.42 0.74 12.40
N SER A 135 -1.71 -0.14 13.36
CA SER A 135 -1.47 -1.60 13.30
C SER A 135 -0.68 -2.09 12.07
N ASP A 136 -1.36 -2.47 10.97
CA ASP A 136 -0.73 -2.99 9.74
C ASP A 136 -1.04 -2.12 8.49
N VAL A 137 -1.42 -0.84 8.70
CA VAL A 137 -1.82 0.08 7.61
C VAL A 137 -1.12 1.43 7.76
N ILE A 138 -0.40 1.83 6.71
CA ILE A 138 0.21 3.16 6.60
C ILE A 138 -0.75 4.07 5.84
N HIS A 139 -1.25 5.11 6.50
CA HIS A 139 -2.14 6.10 5.92
C HIS A 139 -1.36 7.34 5.49
N THR A 140 -1.41 7.68 4.21
CA THR A 140 -0.79 8.91 3.67
C THR A 140 -1.82 9.78 2.97
N VAL A 141 -1.66 11.10 3.05
CA VAL A 141 -2.62 12.06 2.44
C VAL A 141 -1.98 12.72 1.23
N ALA A 142 -2.45 12.34 0.04
CA ALA A 142 -2.01 12.91 -1.23
C ALA A 142 -2.58 14.34 -1.46
N PRO A 143 -1.88 15.19 -2.23
CA PRO A 143 -2.43 16.47 -2.67
C PRO A 143 -3.62 16.27 -3.61
N LEU A 144 -4.55 17.24 -3.63
CA LEU A 144 -5.72 17.20 -4.54
C LEU A 144 -5.34 17.46 -6.00
N PHE A 145 -4.25 18.19 -6.22
CA PHE A 145 -3.73 18.53 -7.53
C PHE A 145 -2.31 17.99 -7.69
N GLU A 146 -1.79 18.05 -8.91
CA GLU A 146 -0.45 17.57 -9.23
C GLU A 146 0.60 18.49 -8.57
N GLU A 147 1.06 18.06 -7.38
CA GLU A 147 2.14 18.68 -6.64
C GLU A 147 3.23 17.63 -6.40
N GLU A 148 4.17 17.54 -7.34
CA GLU A 148 5.23 16.51 -7.38
C GLU A 148 5.93 16.33 -6.04
N ARG A 149 6.33 17.44 -5.39
CA ARG A 149 7.02 17.41 -4.08
C ARG A 149 6.16 16.82 -2.97
N LEU A 150 4.86 17.08 -2.96
CA LEU A 150 3.96 16.53 -1.94
C LEU A 150 3.67 15.05 -2.20
N LEU A 151 3.57 14.65 -3.48
CA LEU A 151 3.43 13.25 -3.84
C LEU A 151 4.69 12.45 -3.48
N GLU A 152 5.87 12.99 -3.77
CA GLU A 152 7.15 12.43 -3.33
C GLU A 152 7.21 12.31 -1.80
N SER A 153 6.76 13.36 -1.09
CA SER A 153 6.67 13.36 0.38
C SER A 153 5.78 12.23 0.90
N CYS A 154 4.64 11.93 0.26
CA CYS A 154 3.80 10.78 0.66
C CYS A 154 4.57 9.46 0.63
N HIS A 155 5.34 9.21 -0.43
CA HIS A 155 6.15 8.00 -0.56
C HIS A 155 7.27 7.98 0.49
N ASN A 156 8.01 9.07 0.64
CA ASN A 156 9.11 9.17 1.60
C ASN A 156 8.63 9.02 3.05
N SER A 157 7.52 9.65 3.42
CA SER A 157 6.93 9.54 4.76
C SER A 157 6.42 8.12 5.04
N SER A 158 5.84 7.44 4.04
CA SER A 158 5.41 6.05 4.18
C SER A 158 6.61 5.11 4.35
N LEU A 159 7.65 5.23 3.51
CA LEU A 159 8.87 4.43 3.61
C LEU A 159 9.68 4.72 4.89
N ARG A 160 9.58 5.93 5.42
CA ARG A 160 10.13 6.26 6.74
C ARG A 160 9.48 5.42 7.84
N LEU A 161 8.16 5.30 7.83
CA LEU A 161 7.43 4.46 8.81
C LEU A 161 7.75 2.99 8.67
N VAL A 162 7.86 2.47 7.44
CA VAL A 162 8.33 1.10 7.16
C VAL A 162 9.67 0.84 7.86
N LYS A 163 10.61 1.78 7.73
CA LYS A 163 11.92 1.68 8.37
C LYS A 163 11.85 1.81 9.90
N GLU A 164 11.09 2.77 10.42
CA GLU A 164 10.94 3.02 11.87
C GLU A 164 10.29 1.84 12.61
N HIS A 165 9.41 1.09 11.92
CA HIS A 165 8.71 -0.08 12.46
C HIS A 165 9.33 -1.42 12.05
N GLU A 166 10.50 -1.40 11.42
CA GLU A 166 11.25 -2.61 10.99
C GLU A 166 10.44 -3.56 10.08
N LEU A 167 9.55 -2.99 9.26
CA LEU A 167 8.75 -3.75 8.30
C LEU A 167 9.59 -4.15 7.08
N SER A 168 9.36 -5.34 6.55
CA SER A 168 10.14 -5.94 5.47
C SER A 168 9.40 -5.95 4.11
N SER A 169 8.10 -5.66 4.09
CA SER A 169 7.25 -5.62 2.90
C SER A 169 6.17 -4.54 3.01
N VAL A 170 5.94 -3.81 1.91
CA VAL A 170 4.94 -2.73 1.78
C VAL A 170 4.41 -2.62 0.36
#